data_AF-A0A068UZS8-F1
#
_entry.id   AF-A0A068UZS8-F1
#
_cell.length_a   1.000
_cell.length_b   1.000
_cell.length_c   1.000
_cell.angle_alpha   90.00
_cell.angle_beta   90.00
_cell.angle_gamma   90.00
#
_symmetry.space_group_name_H-M   'P 1'
#
loop_
_entity.id
_entity.type
_entity.pdbx_description
1 polymer ?
#
loop_
_entity_poly.entity_id
_entity_poly.type
_entity_poly.pdbx_seq_one_letter_code
_entity_poly.pdbx_strand_id
1 'polypeptide(L)'
;MFPDLYGDYRTRFFIYWTRDGYRSTGFYNLNCRGFVHTNKNIALGTTIERISTYHGPQYELPFFIWKWLKVFIILEQDSFTLIGYCRAFIFTDLADSASMSRWGGEVVNNVIIGQHTAAEMGCGHFPEEKFERSSHFKNLLTIDESNNLVIPEDIITRVDNANCYDVEYGPSAHLGDMLFYGGPGKNDNCP
;
A
#
# COMPACT_ATOMS: atom_id res chain seq x y z
N MET A 1 -8.95 -3.25 4.45
CA MET A 1 -10.19 -4.05 4.63
C MET A 1 -11.32 -3.35 3.90
N PHE A 2 -12.24 -4.06 3.22
CA PHE A 2 -13.34 -3.40 2.49
C PHE A 2 -14.64 -4.25 2.52
N PRO A 3 -15.41 -4.19 3.64
CA PRO A 3 -16.57 -5.06 3.85
C PRO A 3 -17.66 -4.90 2.78
N ASP A 4 -17.94 -3.70 2.30
CA ASP A 4 -18.98 -3.48 1.29
C ASP A 4 -18.68 -4.21 -0.04
N LEU A 5 -17.39 -4.37 -0.37
CA LEU A 5 -16.98 -5.06 -1.60
C LEU A 5 -16.89 -6.58 -1.42
N TYR A 6 -16.45 -7.06 -0.26
CA TYR A 6 -16.11 -8.47 -0.05
C TYR A 6 -17.02 -9.24 0.91
N GLY A 7 -17.92 -8.56 1.62
CA GLY A 7 -18.84 -9.15 2.60
C GLY A 7 -18.18 -9.65 3.88
N ASP A 8 -16.89 -9.34 4.12
CA ASP A 8 -16.17 -9.69 5.34
C ASP A 8 -15.08 -8.68 5.72
N TYR A 9 -14.54 -8.87 6.91
CA TYR A 9 -13.49 -8.02 7.52
C TYR A 9 -12.09 -8.60 7.31
N ARG A 10 -11.87 -9.48 6.31
CA ARG A 10 -10.56 -10.10 6.11
C ARG A 10 -9.62 -9.19 5.34
N THR A 11 -8.33 -9.23 5.70
CA THR A 11 -7.26 -8.56 4.94
C THR A 11 -7.11 -9.24 3.59
N ARG A 12 -7.06 -8.45 2.52
CA ARG A 12 -7.06 -8.95 1.13
C ARG A 12 -5.94 -8.34 0.33
N PHE A 13 -5.31 -9.16 -0.51
CA PHE A 13 -4.40 -8.67 -1.53
C PHE A 13 -5.23 -8.14 -2.70
N PHE A 14 -5.11 -6.86 -3.02
CA PHE A 14 -5.87 -6.24 -4.10
C PHE A 14 -5.02 -5.21 -4.83
N ILE A 15 -5.48 -4.84 -6.02
CA ILE A 15 -4.99 -3.68 -6.74
C ILE A 15 -6.11 -2.67 -6.91
N TYR A 16 -5.73 -1.40 -6.95
CA TYR A 16 -6.58 -0.31 -7.37
C TYR A 16 -5.80 0.55 -8.35
N TRP A 17 -6.43 0.92 -9.46
CA TRP A 17 -5.84 1.83 -10.42
C TRP A 17 -6.87 2.88 -10.84
N THR A 18 -6.39 4.08 -11.13
CA THR A 18 -7.18 5.23 -11.58
C THR A 18 -6.41 5.97 -12.67
N ARG A 19 -7.13 6.62 -13.59
CA ARG A 19 -6.54 7.44 -14.65
C ARG A 19 -6.35 8.89 -14.24
N ASP A 20 -7.11 9.34 -13.25
CA ASP A 20 -7.31 10.76 -12.94
C ASP A 20 -7.11 11.08 -11.46
N GLY A 21 -6.31 10.26 -10.77
CA GLY A 21 -5.93 10.50 -9.38
C GLY A 21 -7.14 10.53 -8.44
N TYR A 22 -8.01 9.52 -8.51
CA TYR A 22 -9.20 9.34 -7.65
C TYR A 22 -10.34 10.34 -7.89
N ARG A 23 -10.34 11.09 -9.00
CA ARG A 23 -11.38 12.10 -9.27
C ARG A 23 -12.71 11.49 -9.70
N SER A 24 -12.69 10.70 -10.77
CA SER A 24 -13.91 10.13 -11.37
C SER A 24 -13.71 8.73 -11.92
N THR A 25 -12.46 8.30 -12.11
CA THR A 25 -12.13 6.96 -12.56
C THR A 25 -11.48 6.16 -11.46
N GLY A 26 -11.67 4.84 -11.51
CA GLY A 26 -10.91 3.94 -10.69
C GLY A 26 -11.60 2.61 -10.53
N PHE A 27 -10.81 1.54 -10.40
CA PHE A 27 -11.36 0.20 -10.31
C PHE A 27 -10.49 -0.71 -9.47
N TYR A 28 -11.15 -1.54 -8.68
CA TYR A 28 -10.52 -2.64 -7.96
C TYR A 28 -10.31 -3.84 -8.88
N ASN A 29 -9.17 -4.51 -8.72
CA ASN A 29 -8.86 -5.81 -9.31
C ASN A 29 -9.18 -5.88 -10.82
N LEU A 30 -10.01 -6.85 -11.21
CA LEU A 30 -10.43 -7.14 -12.58
C LEU A 30 -11.83 -6.61 -12.90
N ASN A 31 -12.37 -5.69 -12.09
CA ASN A 31 -13.71 -5.14 -12.28
C ASN A 31 -13.83 -4.30 -13.58
N CYS A 32 -12.73 -4.17 -14.32
CA CYS A 32 -12.57 -3.38 -15.54
C CYS A 32 -11.42 -3.93 -16.39
N ARG A 33 -11.28 -3.45 -17.62
CA ARG A 33 -10.30 -3.96 -18.60
C ARG A 33 -8.90 -3.33 -18.54
N GLY A 34 -8.59 -2.56 -17.50
CA GLY A 34 -7.31 -1.85 -17.40
C GLY A 34 -6.15 -2.71 -16.93
N PHE A 35 -6.41 -3.65 -16.02
CA PHE A 35 -5.41 -4.62 -15.55
C PHE A 35 -5.63 -5.98 -16.19
N VAL A 36 -4.54 -6.64 -16.57
CA VAL A 36 -4.52 -8.01 -17.05
C VAL A 36 -3.76 -8.84 -16.03
N HIS A 37 -4.50 -9.69 -15.31
CA HIS A 37 -3.91 -10.66 -14.40
C HIS A 37 -3.44 -11.90 -15.16
N THR A 38 -2.23 -12.38 -14.84
CA THR A 38 -1.59 -13.48 -15.58
C THR A 38 -1.14 -14.62 -14.67
N ASN A 39 -1.00 -14.35 -13.38
CA ASN A 39 -0.52 -15.32 -12.40
C ASN A 39 -1.60 -16.34 -12.05
N LYS A 40 -1.18 -17.59 -11.82
CA LYS A 40 -2.10 -18.68 -11.45
C LYS A 40 -2.03 -19.04 -9.96
N ASN A 41 -1.03 -18.52 -9.25
CA ASN A 41 -0.73 -18.85 -7.86
C ASN A 41 -1.11 -17.70 -6.91
N ILE A 42 -1.00 -16.45 -7.35
CA ILE A 42 -1.33 -15.27 -6.57
C ILE A 42 -2.60 -14.66 -7.15
N ALA A 43 -3.74 -14.83 -6.49
CA ALA A 43 -5.01 -14.28 -6.97
C ALA A 43 -5.29 -12.89 -6.37
N LEU A 44 -5.85 -11.98 -7.18
CA LEU A 44 -6.35 -10.69 -6.72
C LEU A 44 -7.68 -10.84 -5.96
N GLY A 45 -7.88 -10.05 -4.93
CA GLY A 45 -9.05 -10.10 -4.04
C GLY A 45 -9.02 -11.24 -3.04
N THR A 46 -7.99 -12.08 -3.04
CA THR A 46 -7.87 -13.20 -2.10
C THR A 46 -7.53 -12.73 -0.69
N THR A 47 -7.91 -13.52 0.31
CA THR A 47 -7.51 -13.31 1.70
C THR A 47 -6.01 -13.55 1.86
N ILE A 48 -5.34 -12.68 2.60
CA ILE A 48 -3.97 -12.92 3.07
C ILE A 48 -4.09 -13.75 4.36
N GLU A 49 -3.65 -15.00 4.31
CA GLU A 49 -3.82 -15.95 5.43
C GLU A 49 -2.79 -15.75 6.54
N ARG A 50 -1.54 -15.42 6.18
CA ARG A 50 -0.47 -15.14 7.15
C ARG A 50 -0.41 -13.65 7.42
N ILE A 51 -0.84 -13.27 8.61
CA ILE A 51 -0.82 -11.89 9.10
C ILE A 51 0.09 -11.79 10.32
N SER A 52 0.80 -10.67 10.44
CA SER A 52 1.68 -10.41 11.58
C SER A 52 0.88 -10.30 12.87
N THR A 53 1.53 -10.61 14.00
CA THR A 53 0.94 -10.44 15.34
C THR A 53 1.77 -9.47 16.16
N TYR A 54 1.09 -8.67 16.99
CA TYR A 54 1.74 -7.75 17.94
C TYR A 54 2.67 -8.51 18.89
N HIS A 55 3.94 -8.07 18.99
CA HIS A 55 5.02 -8.77 19.72
C HIS A 55 5.27 -10.22 19.28
N GLY A 56 4.96 -10.57 18.04
CA GLY A 56 5.10 -11.94 17.56
C GLY A 56 5.61 -12.03 16.13
N PRO A 57 5.39 -13.17 15.46
CA PRO A 57 5.82 -13.39 14.09
C PRO A 57 5.39 -12.25 13.15
N GLN A 58 6.35 -11.77 12.36
CA GLN A 58 6.15 -10.75 11.33
C GLN A 58 6.15 -11.43 9.96
N TYR A 59 5.23 -11.01 9.09
CA TYR A 59 5.15 -11.48 7.71
C TYR A 59 5.10 -10.28 6.77
N GLU A 60 5.97 -10.30 5.76
CA GLU A 60 5.99 -9.28 4.71
C GLU A 60 5.56 -9.86 3.37
N LEU A 61 5.01 -9.00 2.51
CA LEU A 61 4.67 -9.34 1.14
C LEU A 61 5.56 -8.52 0.18
N PRO A 62 6.55 -9.14 -0.47
CA PRO A 62 7.52 -8.41 -1.26
C PRO A 62 7.03 -8.27 -2.71
N PHE A 63 6.81 -7.03 -3.17
CA PHE A 63 6.34 -6.74 -4.54
C PHE A 63 7.08 -5.55 -5.15
N PHE A 64 7.21 -5.59 -6.48
CA PHE A 64 7.63 -4.46 -7.29
C PHE A 64 6.54 -4.03 -8.25
N ILE A 65 6.44 -2.72 -8.46
CA ILE A 65 5.72 -2.12 -9.58
C ILE A 65 6.77 -1.51 -10.50
N TRP A 66 6.87 -2.05 -11.72
CA TRP A 66 7.87 -1.60 -12.69
C TRP A 66 7.21 -1.16 -13.99
N LYS A 67 7.54 0.03 -14.47
CA LYS A 67 7.14 0.49 -15.80
C LYS A 67 8.17 0.09 -16.85
N TRP A 68 7.82 -0.85 -17.71
CA TRP A 68 8.65 -1.30 -18.83
C TRP A 68 7.89 -1.20 -20.15
N LEU A 69 8.50 -0.60 -21.18
CA LEU A 69 7.88 -0.43 -22.52
C LEU A 69 6.44 0.13 -22.47
N LYS A 70 6.19 1.13 -21.61
CA LYS A 70 4.89 1.80 -21.37
C LYS A 70 3.83 0.97 -20.64
N VAL A 71 4.20 -0.19 -20.12
CA VAL A 71 3.32 -1.08 -19.36
C VAL A 71 3.79 -1.12 -17.91
N PHE A 72 2.88 -0.99 -16.95
CA PHE A 72 3.21 -1.20 -15.53
C PHE A 72 2.99 -2.66 -15.19
N ILE A 73 4.02 -3.28 -14.66
CA ILE A 73 4.13 -4.70 -14.35
C ILE A 73 4.17 -4.84 -12.82
N ILE A 74 3.39 -5.76 -12.28
CA ILE A 74 3.46 -6.14 -10.88
C ILE A 74 4.16 -7.49 -10.79
N LEU A 75 5.26 -7.53 -10.03
CA LEU A 75 6.07 -8.72 -9.81
C LEU A 75 6.08 -9.05 -8.32
N GLU A 76 6.06 -10.33 -7.98
CA GLU A 76 6.52 -10.78 -6.68
C GLU A 76 8.06 -10.68 -6.65
N GLN A 77 8.61 -10.06 -5.60
CA GLN A 77 9.98 -9.57 -5.60
C GLN A 77 11.03 -10.67 -5.50
N ASP A 78 10.73 -11.79 -4.84
CA ASP A 78 11.72 -12.84 -4.60
C ASP A 78 11.90 -13.77 -5.82
N SER A 79 10.80 -14.10 -6.49
CA SER A 79 10.77 -14.98 -7.66
C SER A 79 10.71 -14.21 -8.99
N PHE A 80 10.52 -12.89 -8.96
CA PHE A 80 10.21 -12.06 -10.13
C PHE A 80 9.02 -12.60 -10.94
N THR A 81 8.10 -13.31 -10.29
CA THR A 81 6.96 -13.90 -10.98
C THR A 81 5.96 -12.80 -11.32
N LEU A 82 5.58 -12.75 -12.60
CA LEU A 82 4.57 -11.83 -13.11
C LEU A 82 3.21 -12.06 -12.45
N ILE A 83 2.73 -11.08 -11.68
CA ILE A 83 1.36 -11.05 -11.14
C ILE A 83 0.39 -10.60 -12.23
N GLY A 84 0.76 -9.55 -12.95
CA GLY A 84 0.00 -9.02 -14.07
C GLY A 84 0.50 -7.65 -14.48
N TYR A 85 -0.26 -6.99 -15.34
CA TYR A 85 0.13 -5.69 -15.86
C TYR A 85 -1.06 -4.76 -16.15
N CYS A 86 -0.83 -3.47 -15.97
CA CYS A 86 -1.75 -2.41 -16.39
C CYS A 86 -1.48 -2.03 -17.85
N ARG A 87 -2.52 -2.02 -18.68
CA ARG A 87 -2.42 -1.60 -20.09
C ARG A 87 -2.11 -0.11 -20.18
N ALA A 88 -1.16 0.25 -21.05
CA ALA A 88 -0.66 1.63 -21.19
C ALA A 88 -1.74 2.70 -21.31
N PHE A 89 -2.84 2.44 -22.04
CA PHE A 89 -3.88 3.43 -22.33
C PHE A 89 -4.63 3.95 -21.09
N ILE A 90 -4.55 3.26 -19.96
CA ILE A 90 -5.21 3.72 -18.74
C ILE A 90 -4.43 4.86 -18.07
N PHE A 91 -3.12 4.95 -18.29
CA PHE A 91 -2.31 5.99 -17.69
C PHE A 91 -2.27 7.23 -18.58
N THR A 92 -2.69 8.36 -18.03
CA THR A 92 -2.44 9.69 -18.61
C THR A 92 -1.21 10.29 -17.96
N ASP A 93 -1.30 10.55 -16.66
CA ASP A 93 -0.27 11.29 -15.91
C ASP A 93 0.98 10.42 -15.69
N LEU A 94 0.80 9.10 -15.68
CA LEU A 94 1.86 8.10 -15.53
C LEU A 94 2.31 7.48 -16.88
N ALA A 95 1.93 8.08 -18.02
CA ALA A 95 2.23 7.53 -19.34
C ALA A 95 3.74 7.44 -19.62
N ASP A 96 4.52 8.41 -19.13
CA ASP A 96 5.96 8.52 -19.35
C ASP A 96 6.76 8.06 -18.13
N SER A 97 6.56 8.69 -16.98
CA SER A 97 7.20 8.32 -15.71
C SER A 97 6.35 8.80 -14.53
N ALA A 98 6.70 8.36 -13.32
CA ALA A 98 6.18 8.94 -12.09
C ALA A 98 7.14 10.02 -11.60
N SER A 99 6.60 11.16 -11.17
CA SER A 99 7.37 12.18 -10.44
C SER A 99 7.45 11.89 -8.94
N MET A 100 6.67 10.93 -8.45
CA MET A 100 6.55 10.60 -7.03
C MET A 100 6.07 9.16 -6.87
N SER A 101 6.69 8.44 -5.93
CA SER A 101 6.21 7.14 -5.43
C SER A 101 5.77 7.31 -3.98
N ARG A 102 4.73 6.57 -3.56
CA ARG A 102 4.19 6.65 -2.20
C ARG A 102 4.04 5.26 -1.60
N TRP A 103 4.37 5.14 -0.33
CA TRP A 103 4.09 3.99 0.53
C TRP A 103 3.31 4.48 1.75
N GLY A 104 2.35 3.70 2.23
CA GLY A 104 1.53 4.08 3.37
C GLY A 104 0.17 3.41 3.36
N GLY A 105 -0.76 3.99 4.11
CA GLY A 105 -2.15 3.55 4.21
C GLY A 105 -3.12 4.66 3.87
N GLU A 106 -4.33 4.27 3.48
CA GLU A 106 -5.46 5.17 3.25
C GLU A 106 -6.68 4.59 3.95
N VAL A 107 -7.43 5.45 4.65
CA VAL A 107 -8.72 5.08 5.26
C VAL A 107 -9.79 5.96 4.65
N VAL A 108 -10.80 5.34 4.06
CA VAL A 108 -11.98 6.02 3.52
C VAL A 108 -13.14 5.81 4.47
N ASN A 109 -13.72 6.90 4.97
CA ASN A 109 -14.94 6.87 5.78
C ASN A 109 -15.97 7.83 5.17
N ASN A 110 -17.08 7.28 4.69
CA ASN A 110 -18.20 8.06 4.15
C ASN A 110 -19.30 8.33 5.19
N VAL A 111 -19.15 7.84 6.42
CA VAL A 111 -20.12 8.01 7.50
C VAL A 111 -19.85 9.31 8.24
N ILE A 112 -20.83 10.22 8.25
CA ILE A 112 -20.74 11.54 8.90
C ILE A 112 -21.66 11.54 10.14
N ILE A 113 -21.12 11.08 11.26
CA ILE A 113 -21.84 11.05 12.56
C ILE A 113 -21.18 11.95 13.63
N GLY A 114 -20.27 12.85 13.21
CA GLY A 114 -19.60 13.80 14.09
C GLY A 114 -18.47 13.21 14.95
N GLN A 115 -18.11 11.96 14.71
CA GLN A 115 -16.99 11.24 15.33
C GLN A 115 -16.09 10.69 14.24
N HIS A 116 -14.80 10.56 14.53
CA HIS A 116 -13.88 9.89 13.64
C HIS A 116 -14.23 8.40 13.51
N THR A 117 -13.80 7.77 12.41
CA THR A 117 -14.02 6.33 12.20
C THR A 117 -13.19 5.49 13.15
N ALA A 118 -13.75 4.36 13.60
CA ALA A 118 -13.04 3.32 14.34
C ALA A 118 -12.26 2.35 13.42
N ALA A 119 -12.12 2.69 12.14
CA ALA A 119 -11.32 1.90 11.21
C ALA A 119 -9.83 2.03 11.56
N GLU A 120 -9.20 0.91 11.88
CA GLU A 120 -7.78 0.86 12.15
C GLU A 120 -6.96 0.93 10.85
N MET A 121 -5.84 1.67 10.86
CA MET A 121 -4.84 1.64 9.79
C MET A 121 -3.71 0.68 10.16
N GLY A 122 -3.31 -0.17 9.22
CA GLY A 122 -2.27 -1.17 9.45
C GLY A 122 -2.71 -2.18 10.51
N CYS A 123 -2.02 -2.20 11.65
CA CYS A 123 -2.32 -3.04 12.81
C CYS A 123 -3.09 -2.30 13.91
N GLY A 124 -3.51 -1.04 13.68
CA GLY A 124 -4.20 -0.22 14.69
C GLY A 124 -3.28 0.47 15.69
N HIS A 125 -1.98 0.15 15.69
CA HIS A 125 -0.98 0.77 16.55
C HIS A 125 -0.23 1.91 15.84
N PHE A 126 0.21 2.87 16.63
CA PHE A 126 0.96 4.03 16.15
C PHE A 126 2.42 3.67 15.80
N PRO A 127 3.04 4.37 14.83
CA PRO A 127 4.36 4.04 14.31
C PRO A 127 5.51 4.13 15.34
N GLU A 128 5.35 4.93 16.39
CA GLU A 128 6.31 5.14 17.49
C GLU A 128 6.62 3.85 18.24
N GLU A 129 5.73 2.87 18.17
CA GLU A 129 5.94 1.56 18.77
C GLU A 129 6.98 0.71 18.00
N LYS A 130 7.30 1.07 16.76
CA LYS A 130 8.32 0.44 15.91
C LYS A 130 8.07 -1.06 15.62
N PHE A 131 9.11 -1.71 15.10
CA PHE A 131 9.10 -3.10 14.66
C PHE A 131 8.47 -4.06 15.69
N GLU A 132 7.75 -5.08 15.19
CA GLU A 132 6.92 -6.04 15.94
C GLU A 132 5.65 -5.48 16.57
N ARG A 133 5.47 -4.15 16.61
CA ARG A 133 4.30 -3.50 17.22
C ARG A 133 3.51 -2.63 16.26
N SER A 134 4.19 -2.00 15.29
CA SER A 134 3.55 -1.20 14.24
C SER A 134 3.70 -1.83 12.85
N SER A 135 2.78 -1.48 11.95
CA SER A 135 2.86 -1.90 10.54
C SER A 135 3.99 -1.14 9.85
N HIS A 136 4.64 -1.79 8.89
CA HIS A 136 5.83 -1.21 8.28
C HIS A 136 6.01 -1.57 6.81
N PHE A 137 6.81 -0.75 6.14
CA PHE A 137 7.49 -1.07 4.89
C PHE A 137 8.99 -1.07 5.15
N LYS A 138 9.70 -2.03 4.56
CA LYS A 138 11.15 -2.16 4.62
C LYS A 138 11.72 -2.33 3.21
N ASN A 139 13.01 -2.10 3.04
CA ASN A 139 13.68 -2.19 1.74
C ASN A 139 13.01 -1.34 0.66
N LEU A 140 12.74 -0.07 0.98
CA LEU A 140 12.15 0.88 0.04
C LEU A 140 13.14 1.13 -1.10
N LEU A 141 12.74 0.75 -2.32
CA LEU A 141 13.53 0.90 -3.53
C LEU A 141 12.66 1.50 -4.63
N THR A 142 13.26 2.32 -5.47
CA THR A 142 12.66 2.87 -6.69
C THR A 142 13.47 2.44 -7.91
N ILE A 143 12.86 2.52 -9.09
CA ILE A 143 13.55 2.28 -10.37
C ILE A 143 13.77 3.64 -11.03
N ASP A 144 15.03 3.98 -11.29
CA ASP A 144 15.43 5.23 -11.94
C ASP A 144 15.19 5.19 -13.48
N GLU A 145 15.42 6.31 -14.15
CA GLU A 145 15.30 6.43 -15.61
C GLU A 145 16.28 5.53 -16.40
N SER A 146 17.36 5.10 -15.76
CA SER A 146 18.36 4.17 -16.31
C SER A 146 17.99 2.71 -16.05
N ASN A 147 16.82 2.43 -15.46
CA ASN A 147 16.34 1.11 -15.02
C ASN A 147 17.20 0.45 -13.93
N ASN A 148 17.84 1.24 -13.06
CA ASN A 148 18.51 0.73 -11.89
C ASN A 148 17.58 0.77 -10.67
N LEU A 149 17.69 -0.25 -9.81
CA LEU A 149 17.12 -0.19 -8.47
C LEU A 149 17.99 0.73 -7.61
N VAL A 150 17.37 1.75 -7.04
CA VAL A 150 18.04 2.76 -6.22
C VAL A 150 17.29 2.98 -4.91
N ILE A 151 18.04 3.36 -3.87
CA ILE A 151 17.46 3.80 -2.60
C ILE A 151 16.96 5.24 -2.82
N PRO A 152 15.69 5.56 -2.50
CA PRO A 152 15.18 6.92 -2.62
C PRO A 152 15.81 7.83 -1.56
N GLU A 153 16.34 8.99 -1.99
CA GLU A 153 17.08 9.91 -1.11
C GLU A 153 16.17 10.96 -0.43
N ASP A 154 15.10 11.40 -1.09
CA ASP A 154 14.22 12.50 -0.62
C ASP A 154 12.88 11.99 -0.06
N ILE A 155 12.92 11.08 0.92
CA ILE A 155 11.69 10.58 1.55
C ILE A 155 11.10 11.67 2.47
N ILE A 156 9.86 12.05 2.19
CA ILE A 156 9.06 12.94 3.03
C ILE A 156 7.85 12.19 3.59
N THR A 157 7.52 12.45 4.85
CA THR A 157 6.30 11.95 5.49
C THR A 157 5.16 12.95 5.34
N ARG A 158 3.93 12.45 5.16
CA ARG A 158 2.72 13.27 5.11
C ARG A 158 1.58 12.54 5.80
N VAL A 159 0.86 13.27 6.65
CA VAL A 159 -0.26 12.78 7.44
C VAL A 159 -1.35 13.84 7.46
N ASP A 160 -2.60 13.42 7.32
CA ASP A 160 -3.73 14.35 7.36
C ASP A 160 -4.15 14.68 8.82
N ASN A 161 -4.10 13.70 9.74
CA ASN A 161 -4.28 13.90 11.18
C ASN A 161 -3.49 12.86 12.02
N ALA A 162 -2.35 13.29 12.56
CA ALA A 162 -1.42 12.47 13.34
C ALA A 162 -2.04 11.84 14.60
N ASN A 163 -3.04 12.49 15.20
CA ASN A 163 -3.71 11.92 16.38
C ASN A 163 -4.60 10.71 16.06
N CYS A 164 -4.95 10.48 14.79
CA CYS A 164 -5.80 9.37 14.36
C CYS A 164 -4.95 8.24 13.74
N TYR A 165 -4.05 8.64 12.85
CA TYR A 165 -3.09 7.80 12.16
C TYR A 165 -1.81 8.57 11.95
N ASP A 166 -0.66 7.94 12.07
CA ASP A 166 0.64 8.59 11.87
C ASP A 166 1.57 7.74 11.01
N VAL A 167 2.66 8.36 10.55
CA VAL A 167 3.73 7.73 9.78
C VAL A 167 5.09 8.27 10.21
N GLU A 168 6.03 7.37 10.44
CA GLU A 168 7.41 7.71 10.76
C GLU A 168 8.36 6.97 9.82
N TYR A 169 9.32 7.70 9.25
CA TYR A 169 10.42 7.12 8.50
C TYR A 169 11.73 7.35 9.26
N GLY A 170 12.53 6.31 9.41
CA GLY A 170 13.84 6.45 10.05
C GLY A 170 14.53 5.12 10.31
N PRO A 171 15.71 5.17 10.96
CA PRO A 171 16.53 4.00 11.18
C PRO A 171 15.86 3.02 12.15
N SER A 172 15.91 1.73 11.80
CA SER A 172 15.57 0.62 12.68
C SER A 172 16.84 -0.07 13.15
N ALA A 173 16.88 -0.41 14.44
CA ALA A 173 18.09 -0.88 15.13
C ALA A 173 18.81 -2.06 14.45
N HIS A 174 18.10 -2.87 13.65
CA HIS A 174 18.68 -4.06 12.99
C HIS A 174 18.21 -4.26 11.54
N LEU A 175 17.36 -3.37 11.00
CA LEU A 175 16.65 -3.62 9.73
C LEU A 175 16.85 -2.50 8.70
N GLY A 176 17.80 -1.59 8.94
CA GLY A 176 17.99 -0.40 8.10
C GLY A 176 16.85 0.59 8.26
N ASP A 177 16.74 1.52 7.34
CA ASP A 177 15.64 2.49 7.37
C ASP A 177 14.30 1.81 7.04
N MET A 178 13.29 2.14 7.84
CA MET A 178 11.94 1.58 7.73
C MET A 178 10.92 2.71 7.78
N LEU A 179 9.81 2.51 7.07
CA LEU A 179 8.62 3.35 7.18
C LEU A 179 7.62 2.61 8.06
N PHE A 180 7.35 3.14 9.24
CA PHE A 180 6.31 2.67 10.14
C PHE A 180 5.05 3.51 9.93
N TYR A 181 3.88 2.88 10.00
CA TYR A 181 2.60 3.57 9.85
C TYR A 181 1.49 2.83 10.60
N GLY A 182 0.44 3.57 10.93
CA GLY A 182 -0.76 2.99 11.51
C GLY A 182 -1.49 3.95 12.43
N GLY A 183 -2.45 3.40 13.16
CA GLY A 183 -3.19 4.11 14.20
C GLY A 183 -4.61 3.56 14.33
N PRO A 184 -5.24 3.79 15.50
CA PRO A 184 -6.53 3.18 15.83
C PRO A 184 -7.72 3.89 15.15
N GLY A 185 -7.48 5.02 14.48
CA GLY A 185 -8.55 5.92 14.07
C GLY A 185 -9.11 6.61 15.31
N LYS A 186 -10.37 6.36 15.63
CA LYS A 186 -11.06 6.98 16.77
C LYS A 186 -10.40 6.63 18.10
N ASN A 187 -9.98 7.64 18.85
CA ASN A 187 -9.40 7.52 20.19
C ASN A 187 -9.56 8.83 20.99
N ASP A 188 -9.10 8.89 22.24
CA ASP A 188 -9.27 10.07 23.11
C ASP A 188 -8.67 11.37 22.52
N ASN A 189 -7.61 11.27 21.71
CA ASN A 189 -6.97 12.39 21.02
C ASN A 189 -7.50 12.61 19.58
N CYS A 190 -8.34 11.70 19.09
CA CYS A 190 -9.03 11.76 17.79
C CYS A 190 -10.50 11.30 17.95
N PRO A 191 -11.39 12.17 18.46
CA PRO A 191 -12.76 11.82 18.80
C PRO A 191 -13.69 11.57 17.61
#